data_AF-A0A6L9EW56-F1
#
_entry.id   AF-A0A6L9EW56-F1
#
_cell.length_a   1.000
_cell.length_b   1.000
_cell.length_c   1.000
_cell.angle_alpha   90.00
_cell.angle_beta   90.00
_cell.angle_gamma   90.00
#
_symmetry.space_group_name_H-M   'P 1'
#
loop_
_entity.id
_entity.type
_entity.pdbx_description
1 polymer ?
#
loop_
_entity_poly.entity_id
_entity_poly.type
_entity_poly.pdbx_seq_one_letter_code
_entity_poly.pdbx_strand_id
1 'polypeptide(L)'
;MSIKRLFLLCCLAPTLLFFTSCSTDSVDTEIDAIEESPTNLFRAEVDDTTFQADNINVNLEGSLINIVGTETETNRSVFLTFVLKDNVQALGDSERNPNGNIAGYLLNDSNIGYLTNVIDGILGEIKITNLDNENNTISGEFFFTAYNQEFTPVQLKNGVFENVPFER
;
A
#
# COMPACT_ATOMS: atom_id res chain seq x y z
N MET A 1 -4.34 2.34 -58.19
CA MET A 1 -4.21 1.07 -58.94
C MET A 1 -3.38 0.12 -58.07
N SER A 2 -4.02 -0.45 -57.04
CA SER A 2 -4.40 -1.88 -56.88
C SER A 2 -3.22 -2.86 -56.87
N ILE A 3 -2.95 -3.49 -55.73
CA ILE A 3 -3.10 -4.96 -55.57
C ILE A 3 -3.15 -5.32 -54.08
N LYS A 4 -4.26 -5.94 -53.70
CA LYS A 4 -4.55 -6.60 -52.41
C LYS A 4 -3.84 -7.96 -52.39
N ARG A 5 -3.34 -8.40 -51.24
CA ARG A 5 -3.11 -9.83 -50.98
C ARG A 5 -3.78 -10.23 -49.67
N LEU A 6 -4.94 -10.84 -49.86
CA LEU A 6 -5.79 -11.54 -48.91
C LEU A 6 -5.30 -13.00 -48.90
N PHE A 7 -4.84 -13.50 -47.76
CA PHE A 7 -4.48 -14.92 -47.55
C PHE A 7 -5.44 -15.45 -46.48
N LEU A 8 -6.52 -16.08 -46.91
CA LEU A 8 -6.70 -17.54 -47.05
C LEU A 8 -7.00 -18.25 -45.72
N LEU A 9 -8.30 -18.21 -45.43
CA LEU A 9 -9.17 -19.21 -44.80
C LEU A 9 -8.65 -20.66 -44.87
N CYS A 10 -8.62 -21.39 -43.74
CA CYS A 10 -9.01 -22.82 -43.61
C CYS A 10 -8.60 -23.39 -42.24
N CYS A 11 -9.58 -23.66 -41.35
CA CYS A 11 -9.78 -25.00 -40.79
C CYS A 11 -11.02 -24.99 -39.88
N LEU A 12 -12.13 -25.41 -40.48
CA LEU A 12 -13.34 -25.85 -39.80
C LEU A 12 -13.13 -27.32 -39.41
N ALA A 13 -13.35 -27.68 -38.15
CA ALA A 13 -13.80 -29.03 -37.78
C ALA A 13 -14.55 -28.98 -36.44
N PRO A 14 -15.82 -29.40 -36.40
CA PRO A 14 -16.58 -29.58 -35.18
C PRO A 14 -16.28 -30.96 -34.59
N THR A 15 -16.03 -31.06 -33.28
CA THR A 15 -16.02 -32.35 -32.58
C THR A 15 -17.07 -32.38 -31.49
N LEU A 16 -17.76 -33.51 -31.48
CA LEU A 16 -19.01 -33.82 -30.81
C LEU A 16 -18.87 -33.94 -29.29
N LEU A 17 -19.99 -33.63 -28.65
CA LEU A 17 -20.31 -33.83 -27.25
C LEU A 17 -20.14 -35.30 -26.82
N PHE A 18 -19.49 -35.52 -25.68
CA PHE A 18 -19.74 -36.70 -24.85
C PHE A 18 -20.30 -36.22 -23.51
N PHE A 19 -21.56 -36.54 -23.25
CA PHE A 19 -22.14 -36.50 -21.91
C PHE A 19 -21.58 -37.66 -21.10
N THR A 20 -20.73 -37.39 -20.13
CA THR A 20 -20.43 -38.34 -19.05
C THR A 20 -21.22 -37.90 -17.82
N SER A 21 -22.33 -38.59 -17.59
CA SER A 21 -23.11 -38.53 -16.36
C SER A 21 -22.28 -39.16 -15.24
N CYS A 22 -21.62 -38.35 -14.42
CA CYS A 22 -21.15 -38.79 -13.12
C CYS A 22 -22.29 -38.67 -12.11
N SER A 23 -22.58 -39.78 -11.46
CA SER A 23 -23.51 -39.94 -10.35
C SER A 23 -23.28 -38.88 -9.28
N THR A 24 -24.36 -38.26 -8.84
CA THR A 24 -24.42 -37.44 -7.65
C THR A 24 -24.23 -38.32 -6.41
N ASP A 25 -22.98 -38.52 -6.01
CA ASP A 25 -22.67 -38.68 -4.60
C ASP A 25 -22.57 -37.28 -4.03
N SER A 26 -23.58 -36.88 -3.27
CA SER A 26 -23.52 -35.67 -2.45
C SER A 26 -22.50 -35.92 -1.35
N VAL A 27 -21.23 -35.71 -1.70
CA VAL A 27 -20.16 -35.49 -0.74
C VAL A 27 -20.56 -34.22 0.00
N ASP A 28 -20.93 -34.38 1.27
CA ASP A 28 -20.95 -33.31 2.25
C ASP A 28 -19.53 -32.75 2.28
N THR A 29 -19.30 -31.79 1.40
CA THR A 29 -18.10 -31.00 1.38
C THR A 29 -18.37 -29.99 2.47
N GLU A 30 -17.89 -30.27 3.68
CA GLU A 30 -17.54 -29.19 4.60
C GLU A 30 -16.63 -28.27 3.80
N ILE A 31 -17.22 -27.20 3.27
CA ILE A 31 -16.47 -26.09 2.69
C ILE A 31 -15.79 -25.49 3.91
N ASP A 32 -14.58 -25.96 4.20
CA ASP A 32 -13.61 -25.20 4.97
C ASP A 32 -13.58 -23.84 4.28
N ALA A 33 -14.17 -22.85 4.94
CA ALA A 33 -14.08 -21.48 4.50
C ALA A 33 -12.58 -21.22 4.37
N ILE A 34 -12.13 -21.01 3.13
CA ILE A 34 -10.77 -20.59 2.88
C ILE A 34 -10.72 -19.21 3.54
N GLU A 35 -10.21 -19.15 4.77
CA GLU A 35 -9.91 -17.88 5.41
C GLU A 35 -8.86 -17.24 4.52
N GLU A 36 -9.30 -16.31 3.67
CA GLU A 36 -8.39 -15.47 2.91
C GLU A 36 -7.49 -14.81 3.95
N SER A 37 -6.23 -15.25 3.97
CA SER A 37 -5.26 -14.68 4.89
C SER A 37 -5.27 -13.17 4.68
N PRO A 38 -5.33 -12.37 5.75
CA PRO A 38 -5.40 -10.93 5.64
C PRO A 38 -4.26 -10.47 4.73
N THR A 39 -4.60 -9.83 3.61
CA THR A 39 -3.59 -9.33 2.69
C THR A 39 -2.99 -8.09 3.32
N ASN A 40 -1.77 -8.22 3.83
CA ASN A 40 -1.01 -7.07 4.34
C ASN A 40 -0.80 -6.09 3.19
N LEU A 41 -1.37 -4.89 3.29
CA LEU A 41 -1.31 -3.89 2.24
C LEU A 41 -0.61 -2.64 2.77
N PHE A 42 0.28 -2.06 1.97
CA PHE A 42 0.75 -0.69 2.14
C PHE A 42 0.92 -0.07 0.75
N ARG A 43 0.12 0.93 0.42
CA ARG A 43 0.13 1.59 -0.90
C ARG A 43 -0.19 3.07 -0.80
N ALA A 44 0.19 3.83 -1.82
CA ALA A 44 -0.21 5.22 -2.02
C ALA A 44 -0.12 5.58 -3.51
N GLU A 45 -0.72 6.70 -3.88
CA GLU A 45 -0.43 7.39 -5.14
C GLU A 45 0.63 8.45 -4.86
N VAL A 46 1.80 8.30 -5.48
CA VAL A 46 2.89 9.28 -5.44
C VAL A 46 2.83 10.07 -6.72
N ASP A 47 2.39 11.32 -6.61
CA ASP A 47 1.94 12.16 -7.72
C ASP A 47 0.88 11.42 -8.57
N ASP A 48 1.26 10.88 -9.73
CA ASP A 48 0.37 10.13 -10.65
C ASP A 48 0.80 8.65 -10.81
N THR A 49 1.71 8.16 -9.96
CA THR A 49 2.22 6.77 -10.02
C THR A 49 1.84 6.01 -8.76
N THR A 50 1.43 4.76 -8.92
CA THR A 50 1.18 3.87 -7.76
C THR A 50 2.51 3.48 -7.11
N PHE A 51 2.58 3.65 -5.80
CA PHE A 51 3.55 3.01 -4.93
C PHE A 51 2.85 1.88 -4.18
N GLN A 52 3.45 0.70 -4.19
CA GLN A 52 2.97 -0.43 -3.41
C GLN A 52 4.17 -1.16 -2.81
N ALA A 53 4.22 -1.20 -1.49
CA ALA A 53 5.32 -1.88 -0.81
C ALA A 53 5.17 -3.40 -0.94
N ASP A 54 6.28 -4.08 -1.21
CA ASP A 54 6.43 -5.52 -1.12
C ASP A 54 7.10 -5.96 0.20
N ASN A 55 7.70 -5.00 0.92
CA ASN A 55 8.25 -5.18 2.25
C ASN A 55 7.72 -4.09 3.18
N ILE A 56 7.12 -4.49 4.29
CA ILE A 56 6.56 -3.57 5.28
C ILE A 56 7.11 -3.93 6.65
N ASN A 57 7.70 -2.96 7.34
CA ASN A 57 8.17 -3.10 8.72
C ASN A 57 7.43 -2.10 9.61
N VAL A 58 6.92 -2.58 10.74
CA VAL A 58 6.30 -1.72 11.76
C VAL A 58 6.91 -2.01 13.12
N ASN A 59 7.43 -0.97 13.75
CA ASN A 59 7.92 -1.01 15.12
C ASN A 59 7.02 -0.15 16.02
N LEU A 60 6.51 -0.73 17.10
CA LEU A 60 5.69 -0.06 18.11
C LEU A 60 6.44 -0.05 19.45
N GLU A 61 7.03 1.10 19.80
CA GLU A 61 7.71 1.30 21.08
C GLU A 61 6.86 2.22 21.98
N GLY A 62 6.07 1.62 22.88
CA GLY A 62 5.12 2.36 23.71
C GLY A 62 4.05 3.03 22.86
N SER A 63 4.07 4.36 22.75
CA SER A 63 3.18 5.13 21.87
C SER A 63 3.84 5.56 20.56
N LEU A 64 5.15 5.36 20.40
CA LEU A 64 5.87 5.71 19.19
C LEU A 64 5.70 4.59 18.16
N ILE A 65 5.19 4.94 16.98
CA ILE A 65 5.03 4.04 15.85
C ILE A 65 5.96 4.48 14.74
N ASN A 66 6.70 3.52 14.20
CA ASN A 66 7.46 3.69 12.98
C ASN A 66 6.99 2.65 11.95
N ILE A 67 6.48 3.09 10.80
CA ILE A 67 6.09 2.24 9.67
C ILE A 67 6.99 2.58 8.50
N VAL A 68 7.58 1.56 7.88
CA VAL A 68 8.37 1.70 6.64
C VAL A 68 7.83 0.70 5.62
N GLY A 69 7.30 1.20 4.51
CA GLY A 69 6.99 0.42 3.32
C GLY A 69 8.09 0.62 2.28
N THR A 70 8.58 -0.46 1.69
CA THR A 70 9.56 -0.44 0.59
C THR A 70 9.04 -1.22 -0.59
N GLU A 71 9.20 -0.67 -1.78
CA GLU A 71 8.95 -1.31 -3.07
C GLU A 71 10.31 -1.70 -3.66
N THR A 72 10.64 -3.00 -3.61
CA THR A 72 11.98 -3.50 -3.90
C THR A 72 12.36 -3.35 -5.37
N GLU A 73 11.41 -3.50 -6.30
CA GLU A 73 11.66 -3.39 -7.75
C GLU A 73 12.16 -2.00 -8.16
N THR A 74 11.54 -0.95 -7.61
CA THR A 74 11.87 0.45 -7.93
C THR A 74 12.78 1.11 -6.89
N ASN A 75 13.11 0.39 -5.83
CA ASN A 75 13.91 0.85 -4.69
C ASN A 75 13.39 2.17 -4.10
N ARG A 76 12.08 2.24 -3.88
CA ARG A 76 11.38 3.41 -3.31
C ARG A 76 10.86 3.05 -1.93
N SER A 77 10.85 4.01 -1.00
CA SER A 77 10.31 3.78 0.34
C SER A 77 9.41 4.92 0.80
N VAL A 78 8.35 4.59 1.51
CA VAL A 78 7.51 5.52 2.27
C VAL A 78 7.68 5.20 3.74
N PHE A 79 7.88 6.20 4.58
CA PHE A 79 7.94 6.00 6.02
C PHE A 79 7.06 6.98 6.78
N LEU A 80 6.54 6.52 7.91
CA LEU A 80 5.64 7.23 8.81
C LEU A 80 6.19 7.06 10.23
N THR A 81 6.51 8.15 10.92
CA THR A 81 6.94 8.12 12.32
C THR A 81 6.07 9.06 13.14
N PHE A 82 5.29 8.52 14.07
CA PHE A 82 4.30 9.29 14.80
C PHE A 82 4.04 8.75 16.20
N VAL A 83 3.56 9.62 17.08
CA VAL A 83 3.12 9.26 18.43
C VAL A 83 1.61 9.06 18.41
N LEU A 84 1.16 7.85 18.74
CA LEU A 84 -0.25 7.52 18.84
C LEU A 84 -0.86 8.08 20.14
N LYS A 85 -1.46 9.27 20.05
CA LYS A 85 -2.27 9.86 21.14
C LYS A 85 -3.78 9.78 20.90
N ASP A 86 -4.16 9.94 19.63
CA ASP A 86 -5.53 9.96 19.14
C ASP A 86 -5.62 9.16 17.82
N ASN A 87 -6.81 9.03 17.25
CA ASN A 87 -6.94 8.34 15.96
C ASN A 87 -6.39 9.15 14.78
N VAL A 88 -6.19 10.47 14.90
CA VAL A 88 -5.68 11.32 13.82
C VAL A 88 -4.44 12.07 14.27
N GLN A 89 -3.37 11.99 13.49
CA GLN A 89 -2.06 12.56 13.76
C GLN A 89 -1.68 13.54 12.66
N ALA A 90 -1.51 14.82 13.01
CA ALA A 90 -1.00 15.82 12.07
C ALA A 90 0.48 15.57 11.77
N LEU A 91 0.92 15.86 10.55
CA LEU A 91 2.30 15.73 10.08
C LEU A 91 2.93 17.10 9.76
N GLY A 92 4.24 17.22 9.95
CA GLY A 92 5.04 18.39 9.62
C GLY A 92 5.39 19.29 10.80
N ASP A 93 6.11 20.39 10.58
CA ASP A 93 6.55 21.27 11.66
C ASP A 93 5.49 22.33 11.98
N SER A 94 4.68 22.10 13.03
CA SER A 94 3.67 23.06 13.46
C SER A 94 3.28 22.90 14.93
N GLU A 95 2.71 23.94 15.54
CA GLU A 95 2.15 23.87 16.90
C GLU A 95 1.04 22.81 17.04
N ARG A 96 0.37 22.45 15.93
CA ARG A 96 -0.65 21.39 15.88
C ARG A 96 -0.05 19.99 15.80
N ASN A 97 1.26 19.87 15.63
CA ASN A 97 2.02 18.62 15.71
C ASN A 97 3.12 18.73 16.79
N PRO A 98 2.74 18.86 18.08
CA PRO A 98 3.72 19.05 19.16
C PRO A 98 4.59 17.81 19.42
N ASN A 99 4.24 16.66 18.85
CA ASN A 99 4.99 15.41 19.01
C ASN A 99 6.06 15.22 17.94
N GLY A 100 6.17 16.13 16.96
CA GLY A 100 7.12 16.00 15.87
C GLY A 100 6.85 14.79 14.97
N ASN A 101 5.58 14.46 14.73
CA ASN A 101 5.21 13.40 13.79
C ASN A 101 5.72 13.75 12.37
N ILE A 102 6.44 12.85 11.75
CA ILE A 102 7.03 13.05 10.42
C ILE A 102 6.63 11.92 9.49
N ALA A 103 6.60 12.24 8.21
CA ALA A 103 6.48 11.27 7.14
C ALA A 103 7.48 11.64 6.04
N GLY A 104 7.81 10.67 5.20
CA GLY A 104 8.70 10.92 4.09
C GLY A 104 8.62 9.88 3.00
N TYR A 105 9.27 10.25 1.90
CA TYR A 105 9.41 9.43 0.71
C TYR A 105 10.86 9.44 0.26
N LEU A 106 11.40 8.27 -0.03
CA LEU A 106 12.81 8.07 -0.39
C LEU A 106 12.90 7.41 -1.77
N LEU A 107 13.75 7.97 -2.61
CA LEU A 107 14.23 7.37 -3.85
C LEU A 107 15.65 6.85 -3.56
N ASN A 108 15.76 5.60 -3.14
CA ASN A 108 17.02 5.09 -2.58
C ASN A 108 18.14 5.02 -3.64
N ASP A 109 17.81 4.72 -4.90
CA ASP A 109 18.79 4.66 -6.01
C ASP A 109 19.46 6.00 -6.30
N SER A 110 18.74 7.11 -6.12
CA SER A 110 19.24 8.47 -6.34
C SER A 110 19.66 9.17 -5.05
N ASN A 111 19.49 8.53 -3.90
CA ASN A 111 19.69 9.10 -2.56
C ASN A 111 18.95 10.44 -2.38
N ILE A 112 17.73 10.53 -2.93
CA ILE A 112 16.87 11.70 -2.79
C ILE A 112 15.80 11.40 -1.73
N GLY A 113 15.70 12.27 -0.73
CA GLY A 113 14.69 12.16 0.31
C GLY A 113 13.78 13.39 0.38
N TYR A 114 12.51 13.12 0.65
CA TYR A 114 11.47 14.12 0.85
C TYR A 114 10.91 13.95 2.26
N LEU A 115 10.82 15.04 3.03
CA LEU A 115 10.31 15.00 4.42
C LEU A 115 9.21 16.04 4.63
N THR A 116 8.29 15.76 5.54
CA THR A 116 7.23 16.70 5.94
C THR A 116 7.70 17.81 6.88
N ASN A 117 8.94 17.78 7.38
CA ASN A 117 9.49 18.78 8.30
C ASN A 117 10.56 19.68 7.69
N VAL A 118 10.66 19.73 6.35
CA VAL A 118 11.58 20.66 5.66
C VAL A 118 11.03 22.09 5.66
N ILE A 119 9.71 22.25 5.72
CA ILE A 119 9.04 23.54 5.77
C ILE A 119 8.05 23.58 6.94
N ASP A 120 7.80 24.78 7.45
CA ASP A 120 6.82 25.02 8.50
C ASP A 120 5.39 24.83 7.97
N GLY A 121 4.57 24.12 8.75
CA GLY A 121 3.15 23.94 8.48
C GLY A 121 2.66 22.51 8.74
N ILE A 122 1.34 22.35 8.61
CA ILE A 122 0.73 21.02 8.52
C ILE A 122 0.81 20.58 7.08
N LEU A 123 1.51 19.48 6.83
CA LEU A 123 1.73 18.97 5.48
C LEU A 123 1.01 17.65 5.22
N GLY A 124 0.24 17.14 6.17
CA GLY A 124 -0.52 15.91 6.00
C GLY A 124 -1.13 15.41 7.30
N GLU A 125 -1.73 14.23 7.23
CA GLU A 125 -2.22 13.52 8.39
C GLU A 125 -2.10 12.00 8.21
N ILE A 126 -2.08 11.31 9.36
CA ILE A 126 -2.24 9.87 9.47
C ILE A 126 -3.49 9.63 10.30
N LYS A 127 -4.35 8.72 9.85
CA LYS A 127 -5.56 8.32 10.55
C LYS A 127 -5.53 6.81 10.81
N ILE A 128 -5.49 6.42 12.08
CA ILE A 128 -5.57 5.03 12.49
C ILE A 128 -7.03 4.59 12.48
N THR A 129 -7.32 3.53 11.72
CA THR A 129 -8.67 2.95 11.61
C THR A 129 -8.83 1.71 12.47
N ASN A 130 -7.74 0.95 12.69
CA ASN A 130 -7.73 -0.19 13.59
C ASN A 130 -6.34 -0.39 14.23
N LEU A 131 -6.33 -0.75 15.51
CA LEU A 131 -5.14 -1.24 16.21
C LEU A 131 -5.54 -2.50 16.97
N ASP A 132 -5.21 -3.65 16.40
CA ASP A 132 -5.51 -4.95 16.97
C ASP A 132 -4.32 -5.43 17.81
N ASN A 133 -4.46 -5.32 19.13
CA ASN A 133 -3.43 -5.72 20.08
C ASN A 133 -3.36 -7.23 20.33
N GLU A 134 -4.38 -7.98 19.91
CA GLU A 134 -4.43 -9.44 20.02
C GLU A 134 -3.68 -10.07 18.85
N ASN A 135 -3.91 -9.58 17.63
CA ASN A 135 -3.26 -10.06 16.42
C ASN A 135 -1.98 -9.29 16.05
N ASN A 136 -1.63 -8.25 16.83
CA ASN A 136 -0.52 -7.33 16.58
C ASN A 136 -0.56 -6.72 15.17
N THR A 137 -1.71 -6.21 14.74
CA THR A 137 -1.86 -5.54 13.44
C THR A 137 -2.34 -4.11 13.57
N ILE A 138 -1.97 -3.27 12.61
CA ILE A 138 -2.40 -1.88 12.50
C ILE A 138 -2.94 -1.59 11.10
N SER A 139 -4.01 -0.80 11.05
CA SER A 139 -4.61 -0.31 9.82
C SER A 139 -4.86 1.19 9.89
N GLY A 140 -4.77 1.87 8.75
CA GLY A 140 -4.98 3.30 8.67
C GLY A 140 -4.85 3.88 7.28
N GLU A 141 -5.09 5.17 7.22
CA GLU A 141 -5.06 6.00 6.03
C GLU A 141 -4.01 7.11 6.23
N PHE A 142 -3.37 7.56 5.16
CA PHE A 142 -2.47 8.70 5.21
C PHE A 142 -2.50 9.52 3.93
N PHE A 143 -2.19 10.81 4.06
CA PHE A 143 -1.81 11.67 2.94
C PHE A 143 -0.83 12.71 3.44
N PHE A 144 0.11 13.10 2.58
CA PHE A 144 1.00 14.22 2.89
C PHE A 144 1.66 14.81 1.64
N THR A 145 2.20 16.02 1.80
CA THR A 145 3.14 16.64 0.89
C THR A 145 4.48 16.72 1.60
N ALA A 146 5.54 16.20 0.98
CA ALA A 146 6.89 16.25 1.51
C ALA A 146 7.80 17.03 0.57
N TYR A 147 8.89 17.59 1.09
CA TYR A 147 9.80 18.44 0.33
C TYR A 147 11.23 17.91 0.43
N ASN A 148 12.00 18.05 -0.63
CA ASN A 148 13.45 17.80 -0.60
C ASN A 148 14.22 19.05 -0.16
N GLN A 149 15.56 18.96 -0.12
CA GLN A 149 16.44 20.08 0.29
C GLN A 149 16.38 21.30 -0.65
N GLU A 150 15.89 21.13 -1.88
CA GLU A 150 15.69 22.19 -2.87
C GLU A 150 14.27 22.75 -2.83
N PHE A 151 13.47 22.37 -1.83
CA PHE A 151 12.06 22.73 -1.68
C PHE A 151 11.17 22.27 -2.83
N THR A 152 11.56 21.19 -3.52
CA THR A 152 10.71 20.54 -4.51
C THR A 152 9.71 19.61 -3.81
N PRO A 153 8.40 19.75 -4.04
CA PRO A 153 7.39 18.93 -3.40
C PRO A 153 7.25 17.56 -4.07
N VAL A 154 6.81 16.58 -3.29
CA VAL A 154 6.19 15.33 -3.75
C VAL A 154 4.88 15.13 -2.98
N GLN A 155 3.82 14.71 -3.65
CA GLN A 155 2.53 14.49 -3.01
C GLN A 155 2.18 13.01 -2.92
N LEU A 156 1.83 12.55 -1.72
CA LEU A 156 1.31 11.22 -1.48
C LEU A 156 -0.17 11.31 -1.13
N LYS A 157 -1.00 10.67 -1.94
CA LYS A 157 -2.47 10.63 -1.81
C LYS A 157 -2.94 9.20 -1.64
N ASN A 158 -4.18 9.06 -1.16
CA ASN A 158 -4.88 7.78 -1.09
C ASN A 158 -4.03 6.69 -0.41
N GLY A 159 -3.20 7.12 0.55
CA GLY A 159 -2.31 6.23 1.29
C GLY A 159 -3.12 5.36 2.21
N VAL A 160 -2.87 4.05 2.17
CA VAL A 160 -3.53 3.08 3.03
C VAL A 160 -2.53 2.02 3.46
N PHE A 161 -2.65 1.62 4.73
CA PHE A 161 -2.05 0.40 5.24
C PHE A 161 -3.14 -0.44 5.90
N GLU A 162 -3.24 -1.73 5.55
CA GLU A 162 -4.28 -2.63 6.05
C GLU A 162 -3.65 -3.89 6.63
N ASN A 163 -4.05 -4.21 7.87
CA ASN A 163 -3.66 -5.40 8.61
C ASN A 163 -2.14 -5.61 8.67
N VAL A 164 -1.37 -4.52 8.73
CA VAL A 164 0.09 -4.63 8.73
C VAL A 164 0.56 -5.11 10.11
N PRO A 165 1.33 -6.21 10.19
CA PRO A 165 1.84 -6.72 11.46
C PRO A 165 2.87 -5.76 12.05
N PHE A 166 2.88 -5.64 13.38
CA PHE A 166 3.87 -4.85 14.11
C PHE A 166 4.63 -5.67 15.16
N GLU A 167 5.85 -5.23 15.43
CA GLU A 167 6.70 -5.73 16.52
C GLU A 167 6.66 -4.75 17.71
N ARG A 168 6.89 -5.26 18.93
CA ARG A 168 6.93 -4.49 20.19
C ARG A 168 8.31 -4.57 20.83
#